data_AF-A0A1G7VBQ9-F1
#
_entry.id   AF-A0A1G7VBQ9-F1
#
_cell.length_a   1.000
_cell.length_b   1.000
_cell.length_c   1.000
_cell.angle_alpha   90.00
_cell.angle_beta   90.00
_cell.angle_gamma   90.00
#
_symmetry.space_group_name_H-M   'P 1'
#
loop_
_entity.id
_entity.type
_entity.pdbx_description
1 polymer ?
#
loop_
_entity_poly.entity_id
_entity_poly.type
_entity_poly.pdbx_seq_one_letter_code
_entity_poly.pdbx_strand_id
1 'polypeptide(L)'
;MNKEELVIAGFRDLFNKLVWLNKSKMEDSLKGYKSSEVHCIEYIGRNEDSNGTKLVESFYMTSGAISKMTKKLIKKGIIESYQKPDNKKEIYFRLTPQGKAIYEIHEELHKEFQERDKAVFEQVTEEQFDSMLSFVEKYSRHLDAEIKKLGADIKSESRDS
;
A
#
# COMPACT_ATOMS: atom_id res chain seq x y z
N MET A 1 -13.85 -20.08 20.70
CA MET A 1 -13.28 -19.71 19.38
C MET A 1 -12.39 -20.84 18.91
N ASN A 2 -12.46 -21.20 17.64
CA ASN A 2 -11.54 -22.17 17.06
C ASN A 2 -10.18 -21.51 16.73
N LYS A 3 -9.19 -22.31 16.32
CA LYS A 3 -7.84 -21.79 16.01
C LYS A 3 -7.84 -20.78 14.85
N GLU A 4 -8.71 -20.94 13.86
CA GLU A 4 -8.81 -20.04 12.71
C GLU A 4 -9.31 -18.65 13.15
N GLU A 5 -10.36 -18.61 13.96
CA GLU A 5 -10.92 -17.37 14.51
C GLU A 5 -9.89 -16.62 15.38
N LEU A 6 -9.07 -17.34 16.14
CA LEU A 6 -8.01 -16.76 16.96
C LEU A 6 -6.92 -16.11 16.10
N VAL A 7 -6.53 -16.74 14.99
CA VAL A 7 -5.55 -16.17 14.05
C VAL A 7 -6.07 -14.88 13.43
N ILE A 8 -7.32 -14.88 12.93
CA ILE A 8 -7.92 -13.69 12.32
C ILE A 8 -8.10 -12.56 13.34
N ALA A 9 -8.56 -12.87 14.55
CA ALA A 9 -8.68 -11.89 15.63
C ALA A 9 -7.30 -11.32 16.02
N GLY A 10 -6.27 -12.17 16.09
CA GLY A 10 -4.90 -11.78 16.38
C GLY A 10 -4.32 -10.81 15.34
N PHE A 11 -4.47 -11.09 14.05
CA PHE A 11 -4.04 -10.18 12.98
C PHE A 11 -4.73 -8.82 13.05
N ARG A 12 -6.05 -8.83 13.29
CA ARG A 12 -6.83 -7.59 13.42
C ARG A 12 -6.36 -6.76 14.63
N ASP A 13 -6.18 -7.40 15.77
CA ASP A 13 -5.74 -6.73 17.00
C ASP A 13 -4.33 -6.14 16.85
N LEU A 14 -3.40 -6.90 16.26
CA LEU A 14 -2.05 -6.43 15.94
C LEU A 14 -2.08 -5.19 15.03
N PHE A 15 -2.83 -5.26 13.92
CA PHE A 15 -2.96 -4.14 12.99
C PHE A 15 -3.53 -2.89 13.69
N ASN A 16 -4.58 -3.06 14.49
CA ASN A 16 -5.19 -1.95 15.23
C ASN A 16 -4.20 -1.29 16.20
N LYS A 17 -3.37 -2.08 16.90
CA LYS A 17 -2.33 -1.56 17.80
C LYS A 17 -1.25 -0.80 17.03
N LEU A 18 -0.79 -1.35 15.91
CA LEU A 18 0.19 -0.67 15.05
C LEU A 18 -0.34 0.67 14.54
N VAL A 19 -1.58 0.70 14.05
CA VAL A 19 -2.24 1.94 13.62
C VAL A 19 -2.35 2.92 14.77
N TRP A 20 -2.79 2.47 15.95
CA TRP A 20 -2.95 3.34 17.12
C TRP A 20 -1.63 3.99 17.56
N LEU A 21 -0.56 3.20 17.66
CA LEU A 21 0.77 3.68 18.06
C LEU A 21 1.36 4.66 17.05
N ASN A 22 1.16 4.41 15.76
CA ASN A 22 1.78 5.21 14.69
C ASN A 22 0.97 6.47 14.35
N LYS A 23 -0.33 6.49 14.66
CA LYS A 23 -1.28 7.51 14.20
C LYS A 23 -0.85 8.94 14.50
N SER A 24 -0.57 9.27 15.76
CA SER A 24 -0.28 10.66 16.15
C SER A 24 0.90 11.22 15.36
N LYS A 25 2.00 10.46 15.30
CA LYS A 25 3.22 10.90 14.63
C LYS A 25 3.05 11.01 13.12
N MET A 26 2.31 10.08 12.52
CA MET A 26 1.93 10.16 11.10
C MET A 26 1.08 11.40 10.81
N GLU A 27 0.07 11.69 11.63
CA GLU A 27 -0.81 12.86 11.45
C GLU A 27 -0.07 14.19 11.64
N ASP A 28 0.86 14.25 12.60
CA ASP A 28 1.64 15.44 12.90
C ASP A 28 2.65 15.74 11.79
N SER A 29 3.46 14.75 11.38
CA SER A 29 4.52 14.91 10.38
C SER A 29 3.99 15.06 8.95
N LEU A 30 2.82 14.49 8.64
CA LEU A 30 2.21 14.50 7.30
C LEU A 30 0.91 15.31 7.25
N LYS A 31 0.81 16.32 8.13
CA LYS A 31 -0.35 17.19 8.25
C LYS A 31 -0.76 17.77 6.89
N GLY A 32 -2.05 17.64 6.57
CA GLY A 32 -2.61 18.10 5.29
C GLY A 32 -2.78 16.99 4.24
N TYR A 33 -2.32 15.78 4.56
CA TYR A 33 -2.54 14.58 3.75
C TYR A 33 -3.38 13.56 4.49
N LYS A 34 -4.27 12.89 3.76
CA LYS A 34 -4.97 11.70 4.27
C LYS A 34 -4.04 10.50 4.20
N SER A 35 -4.20 9.51 5.08
CA SER A 35 -3.42 8.25 5.02
C SER A 35 -3.48 7.59 3.63
N SER A 36 -4.65 7.58 2.96
CA SER A 36 -4.76 7.05 1.59
C SER A 36 -3.94 7.85 0.56
N GLU A 37 -3.82 9.17 0.74
CA GLU A 37 -2.98 10.01 -0.12
C GLU A 37 -1.50 9.73 0.12
N VAL A 38 -1.09 9.57 1.37
CA VAL A 38 0.28 9.21 1.74
C VAL A 38 0.66 7.85 1.20
N HIS A 39 -0.19 6.82 1.37
CA HIS A 39 0.07 5.49 0.81
C HIS A 39 0.13 5.53 -0.72
N CYS A 40 -0.67 6.37 -1.39
CA CYS A 40 -0.57 6.55 -2.85
C CYS A 40 0.78 7.17 -3.26
N ILE A 41 1.27 8.14 -2.51
CA ILE A 41 2.60 8.75 -2.71
C ILE A 41 3.70 7.70 -2.48
N GLU A 42 3.59 6.89 -1.42
CA GLU A 42 4.48 5.76 -1.14
C GLU A 42 4.51 4.78 -2.30
N TYR A 43 3.34 4.34 -2.76
CA TYR A 43 3.22 3.40 -3.88
C TYR A 43 3.92 3.94 -5.13
N ILE A 44 3.66 5.20 -5.50
CA ILE A 44 4.28 5.83 -6.67
C ILE A 44 5.80 6.00 -6.48
N GLY A 45 6.25 6.27 -5.25
CA GLY A 45 7.67 6.42 -4.92
C GLY A 45 8.46 5.10 -4.96
N ARG A 46 7.81 3.98 -4.63
CA ARG A 46 8.44 2.65 -4.60
C ARG A 46 8.38 1.89 -5.91
N ASN A 47 7.42 2.21 -6.79
CA ASN A 47 7.15 1.43 -7.99
C ASN A 47 7.41 2.24 -9.26
N GLU A 48 8.23 1.69 -10.14
CA GLU A 48 8.38 2.19 -11.50
C GLU A 48 7.07 2.01 -12.29
N ASP A 49 6.80 2.96 -13.19
CA ASP A 49 5.66 2.92 -14.10
C ASP A 49 4.33 2.68 -13.39
N SER A 50 4.13 3.39 -12.28
CA SER A 50 2.87 3.41 -11.55
C SER A 50 1.77 3.99 -12.45
N ASN A 51 0.70 3.23 -12.70
CA ASN A 51 -0.44 3.65 -13.53
C ASN A 51 -1.76 3.43 -12.78
N GLY A 52 -2.88 3.87 -13.39
CA GLY A 52 -4.21 3.76 -12.77
C GLY A 52 -4.63 2.32 -12.45
N THR A 53 -4.28 1.36 -13.31
CA THR A 53 -4.61 -0.07 -13.13
C THR A 53 -3.88 -0.64 -11.92
N LYS A 54 -2.56 -0.47 -11.86
CA LYS A 54 -1.72 -0.89 -10.72
C LYS A 54 -2.19 -0.30 -9.39
N LEU A 55 -2.61 0.97 -9.39
CA LEU A 55 -3.16 1.62 -8.20
C LEU A 55 -4.52 1.03 -7.78
N VAL A 56 -5.39 0.66 -8.72
CA VAL A 56 -6.67 -0.01 -8.40
C VAL A 56 -6.41 -1.36 -7.74
N GLU A 57 -5.49 -2.15 -8.31
CA GLU A 57 -5.10 -3.47 -7.79
C GLU A 57 -4.48 -3.37 -6.40
N SER A 58 -3.50 -2.48 -6.22
CA SER A 58 -2.79 -2.38 -4.94
C SER A 58 -3.64 -1.84 -3.80
N PHE A 59 -4.62 -0.99 -4.08
CA PHE A 59 -5.44 -0.35 -3.04
C PHE A 59 -6.78 -1.04 -2.82
N TYR A 60 -7.14 -2.02 -3.67
CA TYR A 60 -8.47 -2.63 -3.70
C TYR A 60 -9.59 -1.56 -3.72
N MET A 61 -9.36 -0.49 -4.50
CA MET A 61 -10.26 0.67 -4.63
C MET A 61 -10.80 0.77 -6.06
N THR A 62 -11.99 1.33 -6.23
CA THR A 62 -12.56 1.52 -7.57
C THR A 62 -11.74 2.49 -8.42
N SER A 63 -11.76 2.32 -9.75
CA SER A 63 -11.09 3.21 -10.69
C SER A 63 -11.51 4.68 -10.53
N GLY A 64 -12.78 4.92 -10.17
CA GLY A 64 -13.28 6.26 -9.87
C GLY A 64 -12.66 6.87 -8.61
N ALA A 65 -12.45 6.07 -7.56
CA ALA A 65 -11.82 6.52 -6.33
C ALA A 65 -10.32 6.80 -6.53
N ILE A 66 -9.61 5.93 -7.24
CA ILE A 66 -8.21 6.16 -7.65
C ILE A 66 -8.10 7.41 -8.52
N SER A 67 -8.95 7.56 -9.54
CA SER A 67 -8.96 8.76 -10.41
C SER A 67 -9.20 10.05 -9.63
N LYS A 68 -10.07 10.04 -8.62
CA LYS A 68 -10.31 11.21 -7.76
C LYS A 68 -9.08 11.53 -6.90
N MET A 69 -8.42 10.50 -6.36
CA MET A 69 -7.24 10.64 -5.53
C MET A 69 -6.05 11.18 -6.33
N THR A 70 -5.75 10.61 -7.50
CA THR A 70 -4.63 11.05 -8.34
C THR A 70 -4.84 12.47 -8.86
N LYS A 71 -6.05 12.82 -9.33
CA LYS A 71 -6.39 14.20 -9.72
C LYS A 71 -6.18 15.20 -8.58
N LYS A 72 -6.50 14.82 -7.34
CA LYS A 72 -6.29 15.66 -6.17
C LYS A 72 -4.80 15.85 -5.88
N LEU A 73 -3.99 14.80 -5.96
CA LEU A 73 -2.54 14.88 -5.77
C LEU A 73 -1.85 15.69 -6.87
N ILE A 74 -2.29 15.58 -8.13
CA ILE A 74 -1.84 16.43 -9.24
C ILE A 74 -2.17 17.89 -8.95
N LYS A 75 -3.42 18.19 -8.54
CA LYS A 75 -3.83 19.56 -8.19
C LYS A 75 -3.01 20.14 -7.03
N LYS A 76 -2.56 19.30 -6.09
CA LYS A 76 -1.67 19.69 -4.99
C LYS A 76 -0.20 19.82 -5.42
N GLY A 77 0.17 19.47 -6.66
CA GLY A 77 1.55 19.52 -7.14
C GLY A 77 2.46 18.40 -6.59
N ILE A 78 1.87 17.32 -6.08
CA ILE A 78 2.59 16.23 -5.40
C ILE A 78 2.99 15.10 -6.34
N ILE A 79 2.15 14.83 -7.32
CA ILE A 79 2.45 13.90 -8.41
C ILE A 79 2.22 14.60 -9.73
N GLU A 80 2.86 14.10 -10.77
CA GLU A 80 2.58 14.48 -12.15
C GLU A 80 2.30 13.25 -13.00
N SER A 81 1.51 13.45 -14.05
CA SER A 81 1.18 12.41 -15.00
C SER A 81 2.05 12.49 -16.24
N TYR A 82 2.48 11.35 -16.77
CA TYR A 82 3.20 11.25 -18.03
C TYR A 82 2.66 10.10 -18.88
N GLN A 83 3.02 10.10 -20.15
CA GLN A 83 2.79 8.98 -21.06
C GLN A 83 4.12 8.54 -21.63
N LYS A 84 4.29 7.24 -21.83
CA LYS A 84 5.52 6.74 -22.45
C LYS A 84 5.44 6.90 -23.98
N PRO A 85 6.58 7.10 -24.67
CA PRO A 85 6.59 7.24 -26.13
C PRO A 85 5.99 6.02 -26.87
N ASP A 86 6.22 4.83 -26.34
CA ASP A 86 5.80 3.52 -26.83
C ASP A 86 4.38 3.11 -26.38
N ASN A 87 3.86 3.71 -25.30
CA ASN A 87 2.50 3.48 -24.82
C ASN A 87 1.78 4.79 -24.48
N LYS A 88 1.14 5.39 -25.49
CA LYS A 88 0.29 6.59 -25.37
C LYS A 88 -1.14 6.31 -24.93
N LYS A 89 -1.52 5.04 -24.74
CA LYS A 89 -2.87 4.69 -24.26
C LYS A 89 -2.97 4.82 -22.75
N GLU A 90 -1.87 4.56 -22.04
CA GLU A 90 -1.83 4.63 -20.59
C GLU A 90 -1.33 5.97 -20.06
N ILE A 91 -1.76 6.26 -18.83
CA ILE A 91 -1.29 7.40 -18.05
C ILE A 91 -0.55 6.84 -16.84
N TYR A 92 0.70 7.26 -16.72
CA TYR A 92 1.60 6.91 -15.63
C TYR A 92 1.74 8.10 -14.69
N PHE A 93 2.16 7.83 -13.46
CA PHE A 93 2.36 8.82 -12.41
C PHE A 93 3.78 8.72 -11.87
N ARG A 94 4.34 9.88 -11.52
CA ARG A 94 5.61 9.97 -10.78
C ARG A 94 5.55 11.10 -9.75
N LEU A 95 6.40 11.01 -8.74
CA LEU A 95 6.49 12.04 -7.71
C LEU A 95 7.14 13.31 -8.25
N THR A 96 6.60 14.46 -7.88
CA THR A 96 7.31 15.75 -8.02
C THR A 96 8.38 15.87 -6.93
N PRO A 97 9.27 16.87 -6.96
CA PRO A 97 10.18 17.13 -5.84
C PRO A 97 9.45 17.31 -4.50
N GLN A 98 8.26 17.93 -4.51
CA GLN A 98 7.43 18.07 -3.32
C GLN A 98 6.84 16.74 -2.86
N GLY A 99 6.39 15.89 -3.79
CA GLY A 99 5.94 14.54 -3.46
C GLY A 99 7.04 13.65 -2.93
N LYS A 100 8.27 13.82 -3.43
CA LYS A 100 9.44 13.10 -2.93
C LYS A 100 9.77 13.48 -1.48
N ALA A 101 9.65 14.76 -1.11
CA ALA A 101 9.85 15.17 0.29
C ALA A 101 8.82 14.52 1.23
N ILE A 102 7.56 14.41 0.82
CA ILE A 102 6.51 13.71 1.59
C ILE A 102 6.82 12.22 1.71
N TYR A 103 7.23 11.60 0.60
CA TYR A 103 7.68 10.21 0.56
C TYR A 103 8.82 9.96 1.55
N GLU A 104 9.84 10.81 1.56
CA GLU A 104 10.99 10.69 2.45
C GLU A 104 10.61 10.81 3.93
N ILE A 105 9.75 11.77 4.28
CA ILE A 105 9.21 11.88 5.65
C ILE A 105 8.48 10.59 6.06
N HIS A 106 7.67 10.02 5.16
CA HIS A 106 6.98 8.77 5.41
C HIS A 106 7.94 7.59 5.62
N GLU A 107 8.99 7.48 4.80
CA GLU A 107 10.01 6.44 4.93
C GLU A 107 10.82 6.56 6.23
N GLU A 108 11.12 7.79 6.68
CA GLU A 108 11.78 8.03 7.96
C GLU A 108 10.93 7.57 9.14
N LEU A 109 9.62 7.87 9.11
CA LEU A 109 8.67 7.38 10.11
C LEU A 109 8.60 5.86 10.12
N HIS A 110 8.56 5.23 8.94
CA HIS A 110 8.58 3.77 8.84
C HIS A 110 9.83 3.15 9.47
N LYS A 111 11.01 3.72 9.20
CA LYS A 111 12.26 3.26 9.81
C LYS A 111 12.22 3.37 11.33
N GLU A 112 11.68 4.47 11.85
CA GLU A 112 11.54 4.64 13.29
C GLU A 112 10.61 3.59 13.91
N PHE A 113 9.46 3.32 13.27
CA PHE A 113 8.54 2.29 13.74
C PHE A 113 9.14 0.89 13.66
N GLN A 114 9.91 0.61 12.60
CA GLN A 114 10.67 -0.64 12.45
C GLN A 114 11.71 -0.80 13.56
N GLU A 115 12.45 0.25 13.91
CA GLU A 115 13.44 0.19 14.98
C GLU A 115 12.78 -0.06 16.35
N ARG A 116 11.63 0.57 16.63
CA ARG A 116 10.83 0.29 17.83
C ARG A 116 10.45 -1.19 17.94
N ASP A 117 10.02 -1.79 16.82
CA ASP A 117 9.48 -3.14 16.78
C ASP A 117 10.55 -4.23 16.57
N LYS A 118 11.79 -3.84 16.27
CA LYS A 118 12.92 -4.72 15.93
C LYS A 118 13.15 -5.84 16.95
N ALA A 119 13.05 -5.52 18.25
CA ALA A 119 13.27 -6.49 19.34
C ALA A 119 12.31 -7.70 19.29
N VAL A 120 11.13 -7.55 18.68
CA VAL A 120 10.20 -8.66 18.45
C VAL A 120 10.75 -9.61 17.40
N PHE A 121 11.25 -9.06 16.29
CA PHE A 121 11.71 -9.82 15.13
C PHE A 121 13.09 -10.45 15.31
N GLU A 122 13.93 -9.91 16.20
CA GLU A 122 15.23 -10.50 16.56
C GLU A 122 15.11 -11.89 17.22
N GLN A 123 13.93 -12.21 17.77
CA GLN A 123 13.66 -13.49 18.44
C GLN A 123 12.95 -14.50 17.52
N VAL A 124 12.60 -14.10 16.30
CA VAL A 124 11.89 -14.94 15.32
C VAL A 124 12.91 -15.69 14.48
N THR A 125 12.77 -17.02 14.39
CA THR A 125 13.64 -17.84 13.57
C THR A 125 13.28 -17.73 12.08
N GLU A 126 14.22 -18.07 11.19
CA GLU A 126 13.98 -18.14 9.75
C GLU A 126 12.81 -19.07 9.40
N GLU A 127 12.73 -20.25 10.03
CA GLU A 127 11.61 -21.20 9.86
C GLU A 127 10.26 -20.60 10.29
N GLN A 128 10.23 -19.79 11.35
CA GLN A 128 9.02 -19.10 11.78
C GLN A 128 8.63 -18.02 10.78
N PHE A 129 9.59 -17.24 10.26
CA PHE A 129 9.34 -16.28 9.19
C PHE A 129 8.76 -16.96 7.95
N ASP A 130 9.38 -18.03 7.48
CA ASP A 130 8.94 -18.79 6.31
C ASP A 130 7.52 -19.34 6.50
N SER A 131 7.22 -19.86 7.69
CA SER A 131 5.89 -20.36 8.04
C SER A 131 4.83 -19.25 8.01
N MET A 132 5.15 -18.07 8.56
CA MET A 132 4.24 -16.92 8.57
C MET A 132 4.02 -16.35 7.18
N LEU A 133 5.09 -16.15 6.40
CA LEU A 133 5.02 -15.67 5.01
C LEU A 133 4.27 -16.66 4.12
N SER A 134 4.59 -17.95 4.29
CA SER A 134 3.82 -19.14 3.93
C SER A 134 2.31 -18.93 3.95
N PHE A 135 1.85 -18.73 5.18
CA PHE A 135 0.44 -18.57 5.49
C PHE A 135 -0.14 -17.28 4.88
N VAL A 136 0.54 -16.15 5.01
CA VAL A 136 0.08 -14.85 4.49
C VAL A 136 -0.13 -14.92 2.98
N GLU A 137 0.83 -15.47 2.24
CA GLU A 137 0.72 -15.60 0.78
C GLU A 137 -0.43 -16.53 0.37
N LYS A 138 -0.56 -17.68 1.06
CA LYS A 138 -1.66 -18.62 0.80
C LYS A 138 -3.02 -17.97 1.05
N TYR A 139 -3.17 -17.23 2.14
CA TYR A 139 -4.43 -16.58 2.46
C TYR A 139 -4.72 -15.40 1.53
N SER A 140 -3.72 -14.60 1.17
CA SER A 140 -3.85 -13.51 0.20
C SER A 140 -4.38 -14.01 -1.15
N ARG A 141 -3.77 -15.07 -1.70
CA ARG A 141 -4.22 -15.65 -2.98
C ARG A 141 -5.67 -16.16 -2.94
N HIS A 142 -6.10 -16.71 -1.80
CA HIS A 142 -7.49 -17.10 -1.62
C HIS A 142 -8.42 -15.88 -1.66
N LEU A 143 -8.07 -14.81 -0.95
CA LEU A 143 -8.86 -13.58 -0.94
C LEU A 143 -8.94 -12.92 -2.32
N ASP A 144 -7.85 -12.88 -3.08
CA ASP A 144 -7.84 -12.38 -4.45
C ASP A 144 -8.81 -13.17 -5.35
N ALA A 145 -8.85 -14.50 -5.19
CA ALA A 145 -9.79 -15.36 -5.91
C ALA A 145 -11.25 -15.11 -5.51
N GLU A 146 -11.54 -14.89 -4.23
CA GLU A 146 -12.89 -14.53 -3.76
C GLU A 146 -13.32 -13.14 -4.25
N ILE A 147 -12.43 -12.15 -4.23
CA ILE A 147 -12.73 -10.80 -4.74
C ILE A 147 -13.05 -10.84 -6.24
N LYS A 148 -12.30 -11.63 -7.02
CA LYS A 148 -12.55 -11.81 -8.45
C LYS A 148 -13.93 -12.39 -8.75
N LYS A 149 -14.44 -13.30 -7.90
CA LYS A 149 -15.80 -13.88 -8.05
C LYS A 149 -16.92 -12.86 -7.87
N LEU A 150 -16.68 -11.80 -7.09
CA LEU A 150 -17.68 -10.76 -6.82
C LEU A 150 -17.89 -9.80 -8.00
N GLY A 151 -17.14 -9.93 -9.09
CA GLY A 151 -17.24 -9.03 -10.24
C GLY A 151 -16.83 -7.60 -9.89
N ALA A 152 -16.16 -7.38 -8.76
CA ALA A 152 -15.46 -6.14 -8.49
C ALA A 152 -14.41 -6.01 -9.60
N ASP A 153 -14.53 -4.95 -10.40
CA ASP A 153 -13.71 -4.62 -11.57
C ASP A 153 -12.28 -4.24 -11.14
N ILE A 154 -11.61 -5.10 -10.37
CA ILE A 154 -10.16 -5.14 -10.26
C ILE A 154 -9.74 -5.95 -11.48
N LYS A 155 -9.71 -5.30 -12.65
CA LYS A 155 -9.22 -5.92 -13.88
C LYS A 155 -7.75 -6.27 -13.68
N SER A 156 -7.50 -7.52 -13.28
CA SER A 156 -6.21 -8.18 -13.48
C SER A 156 -6.03 -8.35 -14.98
N GLU A 157 -5.42 -7.38 -15.65
CA GLU A 157 -4.83 -7.67 -16.95
C GLU A 157 -3.56 -8.46 -16.70
N SER A 158 -3.63 -9.73 -17.11
CA SER A 158 -2.60 -10.77 -17.17
C SER A 158 -1.16 -10.26 -17.03
N ARG A 159 -0.45 -10.79 -16.03
CA ARG A 159 0.99 -11.05 -16.14
C ARG A 159 1.18 -12.09 -17.23
N ASP A 160 1.29 -11.64 -18.47
CA ASP A 160 1.87 -12.39 -19.57
C ASP A 160 2.46 -11.40 -20.58
N SER A 161 3.76 -11.14 -20.42
CA SER A 161 4.77 -10.81 -21.44
C SER A 161 6.14 -10.81 -20.78
#